data_AF-A0A3M9LS81-F1
#
_entry.id   AF-A0A3M9LS81-F1
#
_cell.length_a   1.000
_cell.length_b   1.000
_cell.length_c   1.000
_cell.angle_alpha   90.00
_cell.angle_beta   90.00
_cell.angle_gamma   90.00
#
_symmetry.space_group_name_H-M   'P 1'
#
loop_
_entity.id
_entity.type
_entity.pdbx_description
1 polymer ?
#
loop_
_entity_poly.entity_id
_entity_poly.type
_entity_poly.pdbx_seq_one_letter_code
_entity_poly.pdbx_strand_id
1 'polypeptide(L)' 'MSSSTGRQNPLVDVGVLQSLIDKSRFVDWYNRERSEYFMVVSKSGFTEQARKFAEEHDFVLHKLADMQI' A
#
# COMPACT_ATOMS: atom_id res chain seq x y z
N MET A 1 -1.37 37.50 1.67
CA MET A 1 -1.97 36.14 1.75
C MET A 1 -1.18 35.24 0.83
N SER A 2 -0.19 34.50 1.35
CA SER A 2 0.55 33.52 0.54
C SER A 2 -0.26 32.23 0.52
N SER A 3 -0.88 31.93 -0.63
CA SER A 3 -1.40 30.61 -0.93
C SER A 3 -0.21 29.66 -1.11
N SER A 4 0.17 28.94 -0.06
CA SER A 4 1.01 27.76 -0.20
C SER A 4 0.17 26.71 -0.93
N THR A 5 0.33 26.60 -2.25
CA THR A 5 -0.23 25.49 -3.03
C THR A 5 0.48 24.22 -2.57
N GLY A 6 -0.02 23.62 -1.48
CA GLY A 6 0.50 22.36 -0.96
C GLY A 6 0.36 21.28 -2.02
N ARG A 7 1.47 20.70 -2.47
CA ARG A 7 1.44 19.54 -3.37
C ARG A 7 0.57 18.46 -2.74
N GLN A 8 -0.52 18.10 -3.40
CA GLN A 8 -1.30 16.93 -3.03
C GLN A 8 -0.53 15.68 -3.46
N ASN A 9 -0.46 14.69 -2.56
CA ASN A 9 0.14 13.41 -2.91
C ASN A 9 -0.79 12.68 -3.89
N PRO A 10 -0.24 12.06 -4.94
CA PRO A 10 -1.05 11.23 -5.83
C PRO A 10 -1.60 10.02 -5.07
N LEU A 11 -2.76 9.51 -5.49
CA LEU A 11 -3.29 8.26 -4.97
C LEU A 11 -2.33 7.11 -5.31
N VAL A 12 -2.23 6.13 -4.40
CA VAL A 12 -1.49 4.90 -4.66
C VAL A 12 -2.29 4.03 -5.61
N ASP A 13 -1.61 3.52 -6.64
CA ASP A 13 -2.18 2.65 -7.66
C ASP A 13 -1.68 1.21 -7.55
N VAL A 14 -2.29 0.29 -8.31
CA VAL A 14 -2.05 -1.17 -8.26
C VAL A 14 -0.57 -1.53 -8.35
N GLY A 15 0.21 -0.80 -9.15
CA GLY A 15 1.64 -1.08 -9.35
C GLY A 15 2.46 -1.12 -8.06
N VAL A 16 2.08 -0.36 -7.03
CA VAL A 16 2.78 -0.40 -5.72
C VAL A 16 2.51 -1.73 -5.01
N LEU A 17 1.26 -2.20 -5.01
CA LEU A 17 0.85 -3.45 -4.38
C LEU A 17 1.45 -4.65 -5.12
N GLN A 18 1.38 -4.66 -6.45
CA GLN A 18 2.00 -5.69 -7.29
C GLN A 18 3.51 -5.77 -7.05
N SER A 19 4.20 -4.62 -6.97
CA SER A 19 5.63 -4.60 -6.70
C SER A 19 5.99 -5.20 -5.33
N LEU A 20 5.12 -5.14 -4.33
CA LEU A 20 5.36 -5.76 -3.03
C LEU A 20 5.33 -7.29 -3.14
N ILE A 21 4.34 -7.83 -3.84
CA ILE A 21 4.24 -9.28 -4.13
C ILE A 21 5.44 -9.75 -4.95
N ASP A 22 5.81 -9.02 -5.99
CA ASP A 22 6.92 -9.43 -6.87
C ASP A 22 8.25 -9.45 -6.11
N LYS A 23 8.47 -8.46 -5.22
CA LYS A 23 9.70 -8.33 -4.44
C LYS A 23 9.78 -9.33 -3.29
N SER A 24 8.66 -9.68 -2.67
CA SER A 24 8.63 -10.57 -1.52
C SER A 24 9.20 -11.96 -1.86
N ARG A 25 8.99 -12.43 -3.10
CA ARG A 25 9.52 -13.68 -3.66
C ARG A 25 11.04 -13.80 -3.60
N PHE A 26 11.76 -12.69 -3.57
CA PHE A 26 13.22 -12.66 -3.52
C PHE A 26 13.78 -12.63 -2.09
N VAL A 27 12.93 -12.52 -1.08
CA VAL A 27 13.38 -12.51 0.32
C VAL A 27 13.37 -13.94 0.84
N ASP A 28 14.53 -14.56 1.04
CA ASP A 28 14.62 -15.90 1.62
C ASP A 28 14.62 -15.82 3.16
N TRP A 29 13.45 -16.05 3.75
CA TRP A 29 13.27 -16.11 5.20
C TRP A 29 13.31 -17.56 5.72
N TYR A 30 14.18 -18.45 5.22
CA TYR A 30 14.57 -19.75 5.85
C TYR A 30 13.46 -20.59 6.54
N ASN A 31 12.20 -20.55 6.12
CA ASN A 31 11.08 -21.17 6.85
C ASN A 31 10.19 -21.96 5.89
N ARG A 32 10.08 -23.26 6.16
CA ARG A 32 9.44 -24.28 5.29
C ARG A 32 7.93 -24.08 5.07
N GLU A 33 7.30 -23.15 5.78
CA GLU A 33 5.91 -22.73 5.61
C GLU A 33 5.87 -21.20 5.67
N ARG A 34 5.52 -20.55 4.56
CA ARG A 34 5.49 -19.09 4.44
C ARG A 34 4.09 -18.63 4.05
N SER A 35 3.51 -17.78 4.89
CA SER A 35 2.35 -16.96 4.57
C SER A 35 2.79 -15.50 4.62
N GLU A 36 2.60 -14.77 3.52
CA GLU A 36 2.92 -13.35 3.43
C GLU A 36 1.67 -12.53 3.67
N TYR A 37 1.83 -11.45 4.44
CA TYR A 37 0.77 -10.47 4.68
C TYR A 37 1.32 -9.10 4.37
N PHE A 38 0.57 -8.34 3.57
CA PHE A 38 1.00 -7.04 3.12
C PHE A 38 0.14 -5.93 3.72
N MET A 39 0.79 -4.83 4.10
CA MET A 39 0.13 -3.61 4.53
C MET A 39 0.70 -2.42 3.77
N VAL A 40 -0.17 -1.53 3.29
CA VAL A 40 0.25 -0.26 2.68
C VAL A 40 -0.41 0.89 3.42
N VAL A 41 0.41 1.86 3.83
CA VAL A 41 -0.03 3.11 4.43
C VAL A 41 0.19 4.25 3.44
N SER A 42 -0.85 5.03 3.15
CA SER A 42 -0.78 6.16 2.22
C SER A 42 -1.33 7.43 2.83
N LYS A 43 -0.65 8.57 2.62
CA LYS A 43 -1.15 9.88 3.07
C LYS A 43 -2.36 10.36 2.25
N SER A 44 -2.36 10.11 0.94
CA SER A 44 -3.42 10.48 -0.01
C SER A 44 -4.50 9.41 -0.15
N GLY A 45 -4.19 8.17 0.18
CA GLY A 45 -5.04 7.00 -0.04
C GLY A 45 -4.74 6.27 -1.34
N PHE A 46 -5.77 5.62 -1.89
CA PHE A 46 -5.66 4.59 -2.92
C PHE A 46 -6.70 4.80 -4.02
N THR A 47 -6.33 4.44 -5.25
CA THR A 47 -7.28 4.32 -6.37
C THR A 47 -8.29 3.19 -6.09
N GLU A 48 -9.46 3.23 -6.73
CA GLU A 48 -10.45 2.16 -6.60
C GLU A 48 -9.92 0.82 -7.14
N GLN A 49 -9.06 0.86 -8.17
CA GLN A 49 -8.39 -0.34 -8.70
C GLN A 49 -7.43 -0.94 -7.66
N ALA A 50 -6.66 -0.11 -6.95
CA ALA A 50 -5.80 -0.57 -5.88
C ALA A 50 -6.57 -1.18 -4.70
N ARG A 51 -7.77 -0.66 -4.37
CA ARG A 51 -8.62 -1.27 -3.33
C ARG A 51 -9.16 -2.64 -3.74
N LYS A 52 -9.66 -2.77 -4.97
CA LYS A 52 -10.13 -4.07 -5.49
C LYS A 52 -9.00 -5.09 -5.52
N PHE A 53 -7.84 -4.69 -6.02
CA PHE A 53 -6.65 -5.54 -6.01
C PHE A 53 -6.25 -5.95 -4.58
N ALA A 54 -6.36 -5.04 -3.61
CA ALA A 54 -6.07 -5.36 -2.22
C ALA A 54 -7.04 -6.38 -1.62
N GLU A 55 -8.34 -6.28 -1.92
CA GLU A 55 -9.35 -7.26 -1.49
C GLU A 55 -9.11 -8.65 -2.10
N GLU A 56 -8.69 -8.72 -3.36
CA GLU A 56 -8.38 -9.99 -4.06
C GLU A 56 -7.11 -10.67 -3.55
N HIS A 57 -6.20 -9.92 -2.92
CA HIS A 57 -4.87 -10.37 -2.50
C HIS A 57 -4.60 -10.22 -1.00
N ASP A 58 -5.65 -10.04 -0.18
CA ASP A 58 -5.58 -9.94 1.29
C ASP A 58 -4.64 -8.84 1.82
N PHE A 59 -4.58 -7.69 1.15
CA PHE A 59 -3.82 -6.53 1.62
C PHE A 59 -4.58 -5.72 2.66
N VAL A 60 -3.87 -5.26 3.70
CA VAL A 60 -4.38 -4.24 4.62
C VAL A 60 -4.02 -2.85 4.09
N LEU A 61 -5.04 -2.03 3.83
CA LEU A 61 -4.85 -0.64 3.38
C LEU A 61 -5.24 0.35 4.47
N HIS A 62 -4.35 1.28 4.79
CA HIS A 62 -4.63 2.38 5.70
C HIS A 62 -4.28 3.72 5.08
N LYS A 63 -5.15 4.71 5.28
CA LYS A 63 -4.76 6.10 5.13
C LYS A 63 -4.03 6.55 6.39
N LEU A 64 -3.14 7.52 6.24
CA LEU A 64 -2.48 8.12 7.41
C LEU A 64 -3.50 8.66 8.43
N ALA A 65 -4.62 9.19 7.96
CA ALA A 65 -5.70 9.68 8.81
C ALA A 65 -6.41 8.58 9.64
N ASP A 66 -6.29 7.32 9.22
CA ASP A 66 -6.87 6.18 9.94
C ASP A 66 -5.99 5.75 11.13
N MET A 67 -4.74 6.23 11.15
CA MET A 67 -3.80 5.95 12.23
C MET A 67 -3.93 7.06 13.28
N GLN A 68 -4.48 6.73 14.44
CA GLN A 68 -4.47 7.62 15.62
C GLN A 68 -3.04 7.69 16.14
N ILE A 69 -2.24 8.63 15.62
CA ILE A 69 -0.88 8.93 16.06
C ILE A 69 -0.88 10.33 16.68
#